data_AF-A0A8B7UES2-F1
#
_entry.id   AF-A0A8B7UES2-F1
#
_cell.length_a   1.000
_cell.length_b   1.000
_cell.length_c   1.000
_cell.angle_alpha   90.00
_cell.angle_beta   90.00
_cell.angle_gamma   90.00
#
_symmetry.space_group_name_H-M   'P 1'
#
loop_
_entity.id
_entity.type
_entity.pdbx_description
1 polymer ?
#
loop_
_entity_poly.entity_id
_entity_poly.type
_entity_poly.pdbx_seq_one_letter_code
_entity_poly.pdbx_strand_id
1 'polypeptide(L)'
;MSSMATYQNLLIHGPVELGNGWHRKKRHLFLFRDYLLISNTRCKNILKIKCVIPLHIVWMDKVEEGDSEAKKSFLLGWPMENFRATFPSLEQKEKWCSFLERNINLTKEKDNQKTLELPIFIKDIQHSPVAVTATSFDTVNDIIKKTLSIIGITECENEYLLSFNSGKEEAPFTLLGKCQGQSKM
;
A
#
# COMPACT_ATOMS: atom_id res chain seq x y z
N MET A 1 16.82 27.56 -8.95
CA MET A 1 16.58 27.58 -10.41
C MET A 1 15.94 26.27 -10.82
N SER A 2 14.83 26.39 -11.56
CA SER A 2 14.10 25.41 -12.39
C SER A 2 13.48 24.17 -11.76
N SER A 3 12.17 24.27 -11.48
CA SER A 3 11.21 23.17 -11.41
C SER A 3 11.01 22.57 -12.81
N MET A 4 11.73 21.50 -13.12
CA MET A 4 11.54 20.71 -14.34
C MET A 4 11.55 19.19 -14.08
N ALA A 5 11.15 18.75 -12.89
CA ALA A 5 11.17 17.33 -12.51
C ALA A 5 9.80 16.62 -12.57
N THR A 6 8.70 17.32 -12.84
CA THR A 6 7.35 16.76 -12.59
C THR A 6 6.71 15.99 -13.76
N TYR A 7 7.29 16.00 -14.96
CA TYR A 7 6.72 15.24 -16.10
C TYR A 7 7.38 13.87 -16.36
N GLN A 8 8.53 13.55 -15.75
CA GLN A 8 9.23 12.29 -16.06
C GLN A 8 8.55 11.00 -15.55
N ASN A 9 7.44 11.10 -14.82
CA ASN A 9 6.77 9.96 -14.19
C ASN A 9 5.27 9.81 -14.49
N LEU A 10 4.71 10.60 -15.41
CA LEU A 10 3.29 10.48 -15.81
C LEU A 10 3.11 9.28 -16.75
N LEU A 11 2.24 8.34 -16.38
CA LEU A 11 2.02 7.09 -17.11
C LEU A 11 0.81 7.17 -18.04
N ILE A 12 -0.31 7.65 -17.52
CA ILE A 12 -1.56 7.82 -18.28
C ILE A 12 -2.39 8.94 -17.64
N HIS A 13 -3.13 9.68 -18.46
CA HIS A 13 -4.11 10.64 -17.98
C HIS A 13 -5.34 10.65 -18.88
N GLY A 14 -6.48 11.06 -18.34
CA GLY A 14 -7.71 11.12 -19.13
C GLY A 14 -8.95 11.46 -18.32
N PRO A 15 -10.04 11.76 -19.03
CA PRO A 15 -11.33 12.00 -18.41
C PRO A 15 -11.93 10.69 -17.87
N VAL A 16 -12.49 10.76 -16.67
CA VAL A 16 -13.20 9.66 -16.02
C VAL A 16 -14.43 10.22 -15.31
N GLU A 17 -15.54 9.49 -15.37
CA GLU A 17 -16.68 9.76 -14.50
C GLU A 17 -16.52 8.94 -13.22
N LEU A 18 -16.36 9.63 -12.09
CA LEU A 18 -16.33 9.00 -10.77
C LEU A 18 -17.69 9.15 -10.10
N GLY A 19 -18.29 8.05 -9.67
CA GLY A 19 -19.55 8.08 -8.94
C GLY A 19 -19.60 7.16 -7.73
N ASN A 20 -20.31 7.60 -6.67
CA ASN A 20 -20.81 6.73 -5.62
C ASN A 20 -22.35 6.81 -5.66
N GLY A 21 -23.04 5.68 -5.82
CA GLY A 21 -24.50 5.65 -6.00
C GLY A 21 -25.02 6.66 -7.04
N TRP A 22 -25.84 7.61 -6.61
CA TRP A 22 -26.45 8.64 -7.47
C TRP A 22 -25.54 9.82 -7.82
N HIS A 23 -24.46 10.06 -7.08
CA HIS A 23 -23.60 11.21 -7.33
C HIS A 23 -22.50 10.88 -8.33
N ARG A 24 -22.65 11.31 -9.58
CA ARG A 24 -21.65 11.16 -10.65
C ARG A 24 -20.96 12.49 -10.94
N LYS A 25 -19.63 12.50 -10.99
CA LYS A 25 -18.82 13.69 -11.26
C LYS A 25 -17.76 13.39 -12.31
N LYS A 26 -17.73 14.19 -13.38
CA LYS A 26 -16.62 14.20 -14.33
C LYS A 26 -15.36 14.71 -13.63
N ARG A 27 -14.27 13.98 -13.81
CA ARG A 27 -12.94 14.25 -13.28
C ARG A 27 -11.91 13.98 -14.36
N HIS A 28 -10.72 14.51 -14.18
CA HIS A 28 -9.57 14.13 -14.99
C HIS A 28 -8.53 13.51 -14.07
N LEU A 29 -8.20 12.26 -14.35
CA LEU A 29 -7.23 11.47 -13.60
C LEU A 29 -5.85 11.59 -14.25
N PHE A 30 -4.82 11.59 -13.43
CA PHE A 30 -3.43 11.48 -13.85
C PHE A 30 -2.76 10.42 -12.99
N LEU A 31 -2.26 9.36 -13.61
CA LEU A 31 -1.54 8.30 -12.94
C LEU A 31 -0.05 8.51 -13.08
N PHE A 32 0.64 8.64 -11.94
CA PHE A 32 2.09 8.65 -11.85
C PHE A 32 2.58 7.31 -11.29
N ARG A 33 3.90 7.08 -11.29
CA ARG A 33 4.49 5.84 -10.76
C ARG A 33 4.12 5.52 -9.31
N ASP A 34 4.07 6.53 -8.44
CA ASP A 34 3.87 6.33 -6.99
C ASP A 34 2.53 6.91 -6.47
N TYR A 35 1.79 7.69 -7.28
CA TYR A 35 0.54 8.33 -6.85
C TYR A 35 -0.48 8.53 -7.99
N LEU A 36 -1.75 8.61 -7.60
CA LEU A 36 -2.89 8.97 -8.44
C LEU A 36 -3.35 10.39 -8.11
N LEU A 37 -3.47 11.24 -9.11
CA LEU A 37 -3.95 12.62 -8.99
C LEU A 37 -5.35 12.74 -9.60
N ILE A 38 -6.26 13.37 -8.85
CA ILE A 38 -7.64 13.63 -9.27
C ILE A 38 -7.85 15.14 -9.37
N SER A 39 -8.26 15.62 -10.53
CA SER A 39 -8.58 17.03 -10.75
C SER A 39 -10.07 17.24 -11.08
N ASN A 40 -10.56 18.44 -10.78
CA ASN A 40 -11.89 18.87 -11.18
C ASN A 40 -11.88 19.38 -12.63
N THR A 41 -12.79 18.89 -13.46
CA THR A 41 -13.06 19.49 -14.77
C THR A 41 -14.00 20.69 -14.60
N ARG A 42 -13.46 21.87 -14.26
CA ARG A 42 -14.18 23.13 -14.49
C ARG A 42 -13.31 24.18 -15.16
N CYS A 43 -13.85 24.66 -16.28
CA CYS A 43 -13.53 25.87 -17.05
C CYS A 43 -12.12 26.01 -17.63
N LYS A 44 -12.10 25.80 -18.96
CA LYS A 44 -11.18 26.18 -20.05
C LYS A 44 -9.67 26.28 -19.86
N ASN A 45 -9.07 26.53 -18.68
CA ASN A 45 -7.61 26.55 -18.49
C ASN A 45 -7.12 26.31 -17.05
N ILE A 46 -8.01 26.04 -16.06
CA ILE A 46 -7.59 25.88 -14.66
C ILE A 46 -7.94 24.46 -14.16
N LEU A 47 -6.94 23.59 -14.09
CA LEU A 47 -7.05 22.29 -13.43
C LEU A 47 -6.92 22.48 -11.91
N LYS A 48 -8.04 22.50 -11.20
CA LYS A 48 -8.01 22.48 -9.73
C LYS A 48 -7.79 21.04 -9.26
N ILE A 49 -6.64 20.77 -8.65
CA ILE A 49 -6.34 19.50 -7.98
C ILE A 49 -7.36 19.31 -6.84
N LYS A 50 -8.08 18.19 -6.87
CA LYS A 50 -8.98 17.77 -5.78
C LYS A 50 -8.22 16.93 -4.77
N CYS A 51 -7.40 15.99 -5.25
CA CYS A 51 -6.76 15.00 -4.39
C CYS A 51 -5.49 14.43 -5.06
N VAL A 52 -4.50 14.10 -4.23
CA VAL A 52 -3.31 13.32 -4.56
C VAL A 52 -3.31 12.12 -3.63
N ILE A 53 -3.24 10.90 -4.17
CA ILE A 53 -3.42 9.66 -3.43
C ILE A 53 -2.21 8.75 -3.69
N PRO A 54 -1.46 8.33 -2.66
CA PRO A 54 -0.39 7.33 -2.83
C PRO A 54 -0.94 6.01 -3.38
N LEU A 55 -0.25 5.36 -4.33
CA LEU A 55 -0.77 4.14 -4.95
C LEU A 55 -0.79 2.92 -4.02
N HIS A 56 0.07 2.84 -3.01
CA HIS A 56 0.09 1.69 -2.10
C HIS A 56 -1.20 1.55 -1.26
N ILE A 57 -1.96 2.63 -1.09
CA ILE A 57 -3.28 2.61 -0.43
C ILE A 57 -4.46 2.54 -1.42
N VAL A 58 -4.20 2.48 -2.73
CA VAL A 58 -5.26 2.38 -3.76
C VAL A 58 -5.56 0.90 -4.03
N TRP A 59 -6.83 0.58 -4.22
CA TRP A 59 -7.28 -0.73 -4.68
C TRP A 59 -8.28 -0.62 -5.83
N MET A 60 -8.43 -1.73 -6.54
CA MET A 60 -9.34 -1.88 -7.65
C MET A 60 -10.18 -3.14 -7.47
N ASP A 61 -11.42 -3.09 -7.96
CA ASP A 61 -12.29 -4.26 -8.02
C ASP A 61 -13.20 -4.22 -9.26
N LYS A 62 -13.79 -5.37 -9.60
CA LYS A 62 -14.71 -5.49 -10.73
C LYS A 62 -16.06 -4.89 -10.39
N VAL A 63 -16.77 -4.43 -11.41
CA VAL A 63 -18.18 -4.03 -11.29
C VAL A 63 -19.03 -5.23 -11.72
N GLU A 64 -20.11 -5.51 -10.98
CA GLU A 64 -21.02 -6.61 -11.28
C GLU A 64 -21.62 -6.50 -12.71
N GLU A 65 -21.74 -7.65 -13.37
CA GLU A 65 -22.28 -7.77 -14.72
C GLU A 65 -23.80 -7.63 -14.72
N GLY A 66 -24.28 -6.39 -14.61
CA GLY A 66 -25.71 -6.07 -14.70
C GLY A 66 -26.02 -4.74 -15.39
N ASP A 67 -25.00 -3.94 -15.69
CA ASP A 67 -25.13 -2.61 -16.28
C ASP A 67 -24.45 -2.53 -17.65
N SER A 68 -25.12 -1.89 -18.60
CA SER A 68 -24.56 -1.48 -19.90
C SER A 68 -23.20 -0.77 -19.80
N GLU A 69 -22.96 0.00 -18.74
CA GLU A 69 -21.70 0.70 -18.52
C GLU A 69 -20.66 -0.13 -17.76
N ALA A 70 -21.01 -1.32 -17.24
CA ALA A 70 -20.10 -2.16 -16.45
C ALA A 70 -18.85 -2.54 -17.24
N LYS A 71 -19.00 -2.81 -18.55
CA LYS A 71 -17.87 -3.16 -19.45
C LYS A 71 -16.79 -2.08 -19.49
N LYS A 72 -17.19 -0.80 -19.44
CA LYS A 72 -16.27 0.36 -19.45
C LYS A 72 -15.99 0.89 -18.04
N SER A 73 -16.28 0.12 -16.99
CA SER A 73 -16.14 0.55 -15.59
C SER A 73 -15.31 -0.41 -14.75
N PHE A 74 -14.77 0.10 -13.65
CA PHE A 74 -14.31 -0.70 -12.51
C PHE A 74 -14.50 0.08 -11.20
N LEU A 75 -14.44 -0.60 -10.06
CA LEU A 75 -14.42 0.05 -8.75
C LEU A 75 -12.99 0.46 -8.41
N LEU A 76 -12.82 1.71 -7.98
CA LEU A 76 -11.56 2.31 -7.58
C LEU A 76 -11.72 2.90 -6.19
N GLY A 77 -10.85 2.51 -5.26
CA GLY A 77 -10.97 2.93 -3.87
C GLY A 77 -9.64 3.21 -3.18
N TRP A 78 -9.74 3.94 -2.09
CA TRP A 78 -8.69 4.23 -1.10
C TRP A 78 -9.38 4.45 0.26
N PRO A 79 -8.67 4.49 1.41
CA PRO A 79 -9.26 4.38 2.75
C PRO A 79 -10.46 5.28 3.06
N MET A 80 -10.56 6.44 2.39
CA MET A 80 -11.62 7.42 2.63
C MET A 80 -12.79 7.34 1.66
N GLU A 81 -12.58 6.88 0.42
CA GLU A 81 -13.60 6.96 -0.63
C GLU A 81 -13.49 5.77 -1.59
N ASN A 82 -14.65 5.28 -2.05
CA ASN A 82 -14.77 4.29 -3.13
C ASN A 82 -15.65 4.87 -4.24
N PHE A 83 -15.24 4.66 -5.48
CA PHE A 83 -15.93 5.14 -6.66
C PHE A 83 -16.05 4.06 -7.71
N ARG A 84 -17.19 4.03 -8.39
CA ARG A 84 -17.26 3.48 -9.74
C ARG A 84 -16.59 4.46 -10.69
N ALA A 85 -15.52 4.02 -11.33
CA ALA A 85 -14.82 4.75 -12.36
C ALA A 85 -15.30 4.27 -13.73
N THR A 86 -16.01 5.14 -14.46
CA THR A 86 -16.53 4.87 -15.81
C THR A 86 -15.70 5.61 -16.84
N PHE A 87 -15.13 4.88 -17.80
CA PHE A 87 -14.25 5.41 -18.84
C PHE A 87 -15.01 5.67 -20.14
N PRO A 88 -14.47 6.53 -21.03
CA PRO A 88 -15.08 6.80 -22.34
C PRO A 88 -15.25 5.56 -23.23
N SER A 89 -14.35 4.58 -23.13
CA SER A 89 -14.38 3.35 -23.91
C SER A 89 -13.83 2.15 -23.13
N LEU A 90 -14.14 0.94 -23.60
CA LEU A 90 -13.58 -0.31 -23.07
C LEU A 90 -12.05 -0.32 -23.17
N GLU A 91 -11.50 0.07 -24.32
CA GLU A 91 -10.05 0.15 -24.53
C GLU A 91 -9.37 1.08 -23.53
N GLN A 92 -9.97 2.25 -23.23
CA GLN A 92 -9.43 3.14 -22.22
C GLN A 92 -9.52 2.52 -20.83
N LYS A 93 -10.64 1.89 -20.49
CA LYS A 93 -10.78 1.15 -19.22
C LYS A 93 -9.68 0.10 -19.07
N GLU A 94 -9.43 -0.71 -20.10
CA GLU A 94 -8.42 -1.78 -20.08
C GLU A 94 -7.00 -1.22 -19.90
N LYS A 95 -6.64 -0.17 -20.64
CA LYS A 95 -5.35 0.53 -20.44
C LYS A 95 -5.20 1.01 -19.00
N TRP A 96 -6.23 1.66 -18.45
CA TRP A 96 -6.21 2.13 -17.07
C TRP A 96 -6.08 1.00 -16.04
N CYS A 97 -6.81 -0.11 -16.23
CA CYS A 97 -6.66 -1.30 -15.38
C CYS A 97 -5.22 -1.81 -15.39
N SER A 98 -4.65 -2.06 -16.57
CA SER A 98 -3.30 -2.61 -16.67
C SER A 98 -2.25 -1.71 -16.04
N PHE A 99 -2.34 -0.39 -16.23
CA PHE A 99 -1.40 0.55 -15.61
C PHE A 99 -1.57 0.62 -14.09
N LEU A 100 -2.81 0.71 -13.58
CA LEU A 100 -3.04 0.80 -12.15
C LEU A 100 -2.62 -0.48 -11.43
N GLU A 101 -3.05 -1.65 -11.90
CA GLU A 101 -2.67 -2.95 -11.30
C GLU A 101 -1.16 -3.09 -11.22
N ARG A 102 -0.47 -2.83 -12.33
CA ARG A 102 1.00 -2.89 -12.38
C ARG A 102 1.64 -1.96 -11.34
N ASN A 103 1.23 -0.70 -11.25
CA ASN A 103 1.91 0.28 -10.40
C ASN A 103 1.48 0.19 -8.92
N ILE A 104 0.26 -0.26 -8.63
CA ILE A 104 -0.14 -0.61 -7.27
C ILE A 104 0.72 -1.78 -6.77
N ASN A 105 0.96 -2.79 -7.60
CA ASN A 105 1.83 -3.92 -7.22
C ASN A 105 3.28 -3.47 -7.02
N LEU A 106 3.85 -2.67 -7.94
CA LEU A 106 5.21 -2.14 -7.79
C LEU A 106 5.39 -1.27 -6.54
N THR A 107 4.39 -0.45 -6.21
CA THR A 107 4.45 0.39 -4.99
C THR A 107 4.32 -0.43 -3.73
N LYS A 108 3.50 -1.48 -3.74
CA LYS A 108 3.48 -2.47 -2.65
C LYS A 108 4.84 -3.15 -2.54
N GLU A 109 5.42 -3.70 -3.59
CA GLU A 109 6.76 -4.31 -3.55
C GLU A 109 7.84 -3.37 -2.99
N LYS A 110 7.81 -2.09 -3.40
CA LYS A 110 8.73 -1.07 -2.90
C LYS A 110 8.50 -0.72 -1.43
N ASP A 111 7.25 -0.63 -0.99
CA ASP A 111 6.93 -0.44 0.42
C ASP A 111 7.25 -1.68 1.25
N ASN A 112 7.14 -2.88 0.67
CA ASN A 112 7.55 -4.15 1.27
C ASN A 112 9.08 -4.23 1.44
N GLN A 113 9.84 -3.50 0.61
CA GLN A 113 11.30 -3.37 0.74
C GLN A 113 11.74 -2.31 1.76
N LYS A 114 10.81 -1.55 2.36
CA LYS A 114 11.18 -0.63 3.45
C LYS A 114 11.50 -1.44 4.69
N THR A 115 12.80 -1.59 4.95
CA THR A 115 13.31 -2.15 6.18
C THR A 115 13.38 -1.07 7.25
N LEU A 116 12.94 -1.41 8.46
CA LEU A 116 13.11 -0.62 9.66
C LEU A 116 14.15 -1.31 10.55
N GLU A 117 15.12 -0.55 11.04
CA GLU A 117 16.11 -1.04 11.99
C GLU A 117 15.51 -1.01 13.40
N LEU A 118 15.33 -2.19 13.98
CA LEU A 118 14.83 -2.38 15.34
C LEU A 118 15.99 -2.69 16.28
N PRO A 119 16.17 -1.94 17.38
CA PRO A 119 17.08 -2.34 18.45
C PRO A 119 16.42 -3.45 19.29
N ILE A 120 17.04 -4.63 19.32
CA ILE A 120 16.57 -5.79 20.09
C ILE A 120 17.52 -6.03 21.27
N PHE A 121 16.94 -6.05 22.47
CA PHE A 121 17.67 -6.38 23.69
C PHE A 121 17.47 -7.86 24.00
N ILE A 122 18.58 -8.58 24.18
CA ILE A 122 18.56 -9.99 24.53
C ILE A 122 18.77 -10.10 26.03
N LYS A 123 17.74 -10.59 26.72
CA LYS A 123 17.80 -10.81 28.17
C LYS A 123 18.91 -11.82 28.46
N ASP A 124 19.72 -11.54 29.47
CA ASP A 124 20.74 -12.44 30.04
C ASP A 124 21.99 -12.77 29.17
N ILE A 125 22.08 -12.27 27.92
CA ILE A 125 23.26 -12.51 27.05
C ILE A 125 24.09 -11.25 26.82
N GLN A 126 23.46 -10.10 26.53
CA GLN A 126 24.18 -8.91 26.07
C GLN A 126 23.57 -7.61 26.60
N HIS A 127 24.41 -6.71 27.12
CA HIS A 127 23.98 -5.42 27.63
C HIS A 127 23.70 -4.38 26.53
N SER A 128 24.22 -4.58 25.32
CA SER A 128 24.02 -3.71 24.16
C SER A 128 22.92 -4.27 23.24
N PRO A 129 22.03 -3.42 22.70
CA PRO A 129 21.02 -3.86 21.75
C PRO A 129 21.66 -4.29 20.42
N VAL A 130 21.09 -5.32 19.81
CA VAL A 130 21.42 -5.77 18.46
C VAL A 130 20.46 -5.10 17.48
N ALA A 131 20.99 -4.45 16.45
CA ALA A 131 20.17 -3.87 15.39
C ALA A 131 19.70 -4.97 14.43
N VAL A 132 18.39 -5.11 14.26
CA VAL A 132 17.77 -6.12 13.39
C VAL A 132 16.85 -5.45 12.39
N THR A 133 16.98 -5.81 11.12
CA THR A 133 16.15 -5.25 10.05
C THR A 133 14.81 -6.00 9.95
N ALA A 134 13.73 -5.27 10.15
CA ALA A 134 12.36 -5.74 10.05
C ALA A 134 11.63 -5.13 8.86
N THR A 135 10.78 -5.91 8.22
CA THR A 135 9.87 -5.54 7.15
C THR A 135 8.43 -5.78 7.61
N SER A 136 7.45 -5.27 6.87
CA SER A 136 6.03 -5.50 7.17
C SER A 136 5.56 -6.95 7.05
N PHE A 137 6.41 -7.87 6.54
CA PHE A 137 6.11 -9.30 6.41
C PHE A 137 6.79 -10.17 7.45
N ASP A 138 7.79 -9.63 8.15
CA ASP A 138 8.50 -10.40 9.14
C ASP A 138 7.55 -10.75 10.29
N THR A 139 7.38 -12.05 10.51
CA THR A 139 6.70 -12.53 11.71
C THR A 139 7.61 -12.39 12.92
N VAL A 140 7.05 -12.52 14.12
CA VAL A 140 7.84 -12.59 15.37
C VAL A 140 8.94 -13.64 15.27
N ASN A 141 8.65 -14.79 14.67
CA ASN A 141 9.61 -15.87 14.51
C ASN A 141 10.72 -15.50 13.51
N ASP A 142 10.40 -14.78 12.44
CA ASP A 142 11.40 -14.30 11.48
C ASP A 142 12.36 -13.29 12.14
N ILE A 143 11.83 -12.41 12.99
CA ILE A 143 12.65 -11.48 13.79
C ILE A 143 13.54 -12.23 14.79
N ILE A 144 13.01 -13.24 15.49
CA ILE A 144 13.81 -14.09 16.39
C ILE A 144 14.93 -14.77 15.60
N LYS A 145 14.62 -15.41 14.47
CA LYS A 145 15.61 -16.07 13.60
C LYS A 145 16.72 -15.14 13.14
N LYS A 146 16.36 -13.96 12.65
CA LYS A 146 17.33 -12.93 12.24
C LYS A 146 18.24 -12.53 13.40
N THR A 147 17.66 -12.32 14.58
CA THR A 147 18.41 -11.96 15.80
C THR A 147 19.39 -13.06 16.19
N LEU A 148 18.92 -14.31 16.26
CA LEU A 148 19.73 -15.48 16.62
C LEU A 148 20.87 -15.69 15.63
N SER A 149 20.62 -15.52 14.33
CA SER A 149 21.65 -15.58 13.29
C SER A 149 22.72 -14.50 13.46
N ILE A 150 22.38 -13.28 13.89
CA ILE A 150 23.35 -12.19 14.10
C ILE A 150 24.27 -12.50 15.28
N ILE A 151 23.74 -13.12 16.33
CA ILE A 151 24.51 -13.48 17.54
C ILE A 151 25.17 -14.87 17.46
N GLY A 152 24.99 -15.60 16.36
CA GLY A 152 25.63 -16.89 16.12
C GLY A 152 24.98 -18.10 16.82
N ILE A 153 23.68 -18.03 17.13
CA ILE A 153 22.91 -19.13 17.70
C ILE A 153 22.02 -19.75 16.61
N THR A 154 22.14 -21.05 16.34
CA THR A 154 21.49 -21.69 15.18
C THR A 154 20.38 -22.69 15.51
N GLU A 155 20.13 -23.07 16.78
CA GLU A 155 19.28 -24.25 17.08
C GLU A 155 18.26 -24.11 18.24
N CYS A 156 17.93 -22.90 18.70
CA CYS A 156 17.04 -22.71 19.86
C CYS A 156 15.81 -21.80 19.58
N GLU A 157 15.32 -21.73 18.35
CA GLU A 157 14.26 -20.77 17.94
C GLU A 157 12.99 -20.81 18.81
N ASN A 158 12.61 -22.01 19.28
CA ASN A 158 11.39 -22.23 20.07
C ASN A 158 11.53 -21.85 21.55
N GLU A 159 12.75 -21.54 22.02
CA GLU A 159 13.05 -21.18 23.40
C GLU A 159 13.02 -19.66 23.64
N TYR A 160 12.95 -18.86 22.57
CA TYR A 160 12.93 -17.40 22.65
C TYR A 160 11.53 -16.84 22.41
N LEU A 161 11.20 -15.79 23.17
CA LEU A 161 9.98 -15.01 23.02
C LEU A 161 10.34 -13.55 22.77
N LEU A 162 9.71 -12.93 21.78
CA LEU A 162 9.85 -11.50 21.53
C LEU A 162 8.84 -10.74 22.38
N SER A 163 9.30 -9.77 23.16
CA SER A 163 8.44 -8.92 24.00
C SER A 163 8.64 -7.45 23.66
N PHE A 164 7.56 -6.68 23.67
CA PHE A 164 7.58 -5.24 23.51
C PHE A 164 7.67 -4.56 24.86
N ASN A 165 8.63 -3.66 25.01
CA ASN A 165 8.76 -2.80 26.18
C ASN A 165 8.42 -1.36 25.79
N SER A 166 7.37 -0.81 26.41
CA SER A 166 6.91 0.56 26.11
C SER A 166 7.72 1.66 26.83
N GLY A 167 8.68 1.28 27.69
CA GLY A 167 9.49 2.21 28.48
C GLY A 167 8.79 2.75 29.74
N LYS A 168 7.54 2.35 30.00
CA LYS A 168 6.87 2.56 31.29
C LYS A 168 7.24 1.42 32.25
N GLU A 169 7.17 1.63 33.57
CA GLU A 169 7.39 0.61 34.62
C GLU A 169 6.30 -0.50 34.62
N GLU A 170 5.84 -0.93 33.45
CA GLU A 170 4.89 -2.02 33.25
C GLU A 170 5.63 -3.25 32.72
N ALA A 171 5.11 -4.44 33.03
CA ALA A 171 5.70 -5.69 32.57
C ALA A 171 5.70 -5.76 31.02
N PRO A 172 6.76 -6.32 30.38
CA PRO A 172 6.83 -6.44 28.93
C PRO A 172 5.65 -7.24 28.37
N PHE A 173 5.12 -6.81 27.22
CA PHE A 173 4.04 -7.52 26.53
C PHE A 173 4.62 -8.50 25.51
N THR A 174 4.35 -9.80 25.67
CA THR A 174 4.78 -10.82 24.70
C THR A 174 4.07 -10.65 23.37
N LEU A 175 4.83 -10.55 22.28
CA LEU A 175 4.30 -10.48 20.93
C LEU A 175 4.03 -11.91 20.42
N LEU A 176 2.75 -12.22 20.16
CA LEU A 176 2.35 -13.48 19.56
C LEU A 176 2.05 -13.25 18.07
N GLY A 177 2.85 -13.85 17.20
CA GLY A 177 2.61 -13.84 15.76
C GLY A 177 1.38 -14.68 15.41
N LYS A 178 0.22 -14.04 15.15
CA LYS A 178 -0.91 -14.74 14.53
C LYS A 178 -0.74 -14.73 13.02
N CYS A 179 -0.30 -15.85 12.45
CA CYS A 179 -0.53 -16.13 11.04
C CYS A 179 -2.04 -16.31 10.82
N GLN A 180 -2.76 -15.30 10.33
CA GLN A 180 -4.06 -15.56 9.71
C GLN A 180 -3.82 -16.22 8.35
N GLY A 181 -3.89 -17.54 8.36
CA GLY A 181 -3.66 -18.35 7.17
C GLY A 181 -4.09 -19.79 7.37
N GLN A 182 -5.30 -20.03 7.87
CA GLN A 182 -6.06 -21.25 7.57
C GLN A 182 -7.55 -20.93 7.54
N SER A 183 -8.09 -20.77 6.33
CA SER A 183 -9.53 -20.99 6.11
C SER A 183 -9.76 -22.49 6.30
N LYS A 184 -10.50 -22.87 7.34
CA LYS A 184 -11.11 -24.20 7.39
C LYS A 184 -12.08 -24.31 6.22
N MET A 185 -11.91 -25.33 5.39
CA MET A 185 -13.04 -26.06 4.82
C MET A 185 -13.42 -27.16 5.81
#